data_AF-A0A4R1WSF0-F1
#
_entry.id   AF-A0A4R1WSF0-F1
#
_cell.length_a   1.000
_cell.length_b   1.000
_cell.length_c   1.000
_cell.angle_alpha   90.00
_cell.angle_beta   90.00
_cell.angle_gamma   90.00
#
_symmetry.space_group_name_H-M   'P 1'
#
loop_
_entity.id
_entity.type
_entity.pdbx_description
1 polymer ?
#
loop_
_entity_poly.entity_id
_entity_poly.type
_entity_poly.pdbx_seq_one_letter_code
_entity_poly.pdbx_strand_id
1 'polypeptide(L)'
;MFHSDGCRVTNWTTRELKSGEIKRYEYLRYVFANESEDIIGILTAALDLLEIPWRRSRRNMVAVSQRVGVEALDGFVGAKS
;
A
#
# COMPACT_ATOMS: atom_id res chain seq x y z
N MET A 1 -7.41 -17.47 6.05
CA MET A 1 -5.93 -17.54 6.00
C MET A 1 -5.34 -16.19 5.56
N PHE A 2 -5.61 -15.12 6.33
CA PHE A 2 -5.09 -13.75 6.08
C PHE A 2 -4.27 -13.24 7.27
N HIS A 3 -3.84 -14.12 8.18
CA HIS A 3 -3.37 -13.71 9.51
C HIS A 3 -1.85 -13.74 9.70
N SER A 4 -1.01 -14.22 8.77
CA SER A 4 0.40 -14.48 9.10
C SER A 4 1.49 -13.81 8.24
N ASP A 5 1.21 -13.16 7.11
CA ASP A 5 2.29 -12.56 6.29
C ASP A 5 2.13 -11.07 5.95
N GLY A 6 1.11 -10.40 6.48
CA GLY A 6 0.87 -8.97 6.22
C GLY A 6 1.66 -8.04 7.15
N CYS A 7 2.96 -7.84 6.93
CA CYS A 7 3.75 -6.85 7.67
C CYS A 7 3.38 -5.41 7.21
N ARG A 8 2.61 -4.67 8.02
CA ARG A 8 2.26 -3.25 7.76
C ARG A 8 3.43 -2.37 8.19
N VAL A 9 4.13 -1.77 7.23
CA VAL A 9 5.21 -0.79 7.48
C VAL A 9 4.69 0.61 7.21
N THR A 10 4.56 1.43 8.26
CA THR A 10 4.25 2.86 8.13
C THR A 10 5.46 3.61 7.58
N ASN A 11 5.41 4.06 6.33
CA ASN A 11 6.45 4.89 5.73
C ASN A 11 6.02 6.36 5.72
N TRP A 12 6.91 7.28 6.06
CA TRP A 12 6.66 8.72 6.04
C TRP A 12 7.47 9.37 4.91
N THR A 13 6.92 10.42 4.28
CA THR A 13 7.65 11.18 3.26
C THR A 13 7.45 12.68 3.47
N THR A 14 8.49 13.45 3.22
CA THR A 14 8.46 14.92 3.25
C THR A 14 8.25 15.44 1.84
N ARG A 15 7.30 16.36 1.67
CA ARG A 15 7.07 17.05 0.40
C ARG A 15 7.14 18.55 0.65
N GLU A 16 7.98 19.23 -0.12
CA GLU A 16 8.07 20.68 -0.13
C GLU A 16 6.85 21.25 -0.87
N LEU A 17 6.11 22.12 -0.19
CA LEU A 17 4.96 22.84 -0.75
C LEU A 17 5.44 24.04 -1.56
N LYS A 18 4.59 24.54 -2.47
CA LYS A 18 4.88 25.75 -3.25
C LYS A 18 5.14 26.99 -2.39
N SER A 19 4.78 26.96 -1.11
CA SER A 19 5.07 27.99 -0.10
C SER A 19 6.46 27.90 0.53
N GLY A 20 7.27 26.89 0.18
CA GLY A 20 8.58 26.63 0.80
C GLY A 20 8.50 25.82 2.11
N GLU A 21 7.30 25.46 2.56
CA GLU A 21 7.10 24.62 3.75
C GLU A 21 7.31 23.14 3.43
N ILE A 22 8.16 22.46 4.21
CA ILE A 22 8.30 21.00 4.14
C ILE A 22 7.17 20.38 4.94
N LYS A 23 6.13 19.89 4.26
CA LYS A 23 5.03 19.17 4.88
C LYS A 23 5.38 17.69 4.91
N ARG A 24 5.52 17.13 6.11
CA ARG A 24 5.57 15.67 6.31
C ARG A 24 4.18 15.13 6.02
N TYR A 25 4.04 14.43 4.90
CA TYR A 25 2.84 13.70 4.61
C TYR A 25 3.03 12.27 5.09
N GLU A 26 2.30 11.91 6.13
CA GLU A 26 2.08 10.52 6.48
C GLU A 26 1.04 9.96 5.50
N TYR A 27 1.51 9.47 4.36
CA TYR A 27 0.71 8.57 3.55
C TYR A 27 1.02 7.15 4.02
N LEU A 28 0.04 6.51 4.63
CA LEU A 28 0.08 5.07 4.89
C LEU A 28 0.44 4.35 3.59
N ARG A 29 1.58 3.65 3.54
CA ARG A 29 1.92 2.78 2.41
C ARG A 29 1.51 1.37 2.81
N TYR A 30 0.66 0.73 2.01
CA TYR A 30 0.46 -0.70 2.13
C TYR A 30 1.59 -1.41 1.38
N VAL A 31 2.34 -2.24 2.10
CA VAL A 31 3.33 -3.14 1.51
C VAL A 31 2.90 -4.57 1.83
N PHE A 32 2.91 -5.41 0.81
CA PHE A 32 2.69 -6.83 0.93
C PHE A 32 3.89 -7.56 0.37
N ALA A 33 4.52 -8.41 1.20
CA ALA A 33 5.62 -9.25 0.79
C ALA A 33 5.21 -10.72 1.00
N ASN A 34 5.33 -11.53 -0.04
CA ASN A 34 5.05 -12.96 0.04
C ASN A 34 5.83 -13.73 -1.04
N GLU A 35 6.35 -14.91 -0.73
CA GLU A 35 7.15 -15.69 -1.67
C GLU A 35 6.30 -16.44 -2.70
N SER A 36 5.02 -16.70 -2.41
CA SER A 36 4.10 -17.33 -3.36
C SER A 36 3.66 -16.33 -4.42
N GLU A 37 3.98 -16.63 -5.69
CA GLU A 37 3.51 -15.86 -6.83
C GLU A 37 1.99 -15.98 -7.02
N ASP A 38 1.39 -17.12 -6.66
CA ASP A 38 -0.06 -17.30 -6.71
C ASP A 38 -0.78 -16.35 -5.75
N ILE A 39 -0.28 -16.23 -4.50
CA ILE A 39 -0.84 -15.30 -3.51
C ILE A 39 -0.66 -13.85 -3.98
N ILE A 40 0.51 -13.50 -4.55
CA ILE A 40 0.68 -12.17 -5.12
C ILE A 40 -0.28 -11.95 -6.29
N GLY A 41 -0.46 -12.94 -7.17
CA GLY A 41 -1.37 -12.86 -8.29
C GLY A 41 -2.81 -12.60 -7.86
N ILE A 42 -3.28 -13.29 -6.82
CA ILE A 42 -4.60 -13.07 -6.21
C ILE A 42 -4.71 -11.64 -5.68
N LEU A 43 -3.70 -11.15 -4.95
CA LEU A 43 -3.69 -9.79 -4.41
C LEU A 43 -3.75 -8.76 -5.54
N THR A 44 -2.88 -8.87 -6.54
CA THR A 44 -2.80 -7.90 -7.64
C THR A 44 -4.06 -7.89 -8.48
N ALA A 45 -4.64 -9.06 -8.75
CA ALA A 45 -5.92 -9.16 -9.47
C ALA A 45 -7.05 -8.47 -8.70
N ALA A 46 -7.09 -8.59 -7.37
CA ALA A 46 -8.06 -7.89 -6.55
C ALA A 46 -7.83 -6.36 -6.57
N LEU A 47 -6.57 -5.90 -6.52
CA LEU A 47 -6.24 -4.48 -6.62
C LEU A 47 -6.62 -3.91 -7.99
N ASP A 48 -6.37 -4.65 -9.07
CA ASP A 48 -6.75 -4.26 -10.43
C ASP A 48 -8.28 -4.18 -10.59
N LEU A 49 -9.03 -5.14 -10.03
CA LEU A 49 -10.50 -5.13 -10.03
C LEU A 49 -11.08 -3.92 -9.28
N LEU A 50 -10.40 -3.50 -8.21
CA LEU A 50 -10.77 -2.32 -7.41
C LEU A 50 -10.20 -1.01 -7.98
N GLU A 51 -9.54 -1.06 -9.13
CA GLU A 51 -8.86 0.08 -9.77
C GLU A 51 -7.86 0.78 -8.83
N ILE A 52 -7.27 0.02 -7.89
CA ILE A 52 -6.31 0.51 -6.92
C ILE A 52 -4.91 0.45 -7.53
N PRO A 53 -4.25 1.59 -7.79
CA PRO A 53 -2.94 1.58 -8.40
C PRO A 53 -1.87 1.07 -7.44
N TRP A 54 -1.19 0.01 -7.85
CA TRP A 54 -0.13 -0.67 -7.11
C TRP A 54 1.17 -0.74 -7.91
N ARG A 55 2.26 -1.05 -7.22
CA ARG A 55 3.58 -1.22 -7.85
C ARG A 55 4.29 -2.44 -7.29
N ARG A 56 4.84 -3.26 -8.18
CA ARG A 56 5.77 -4.33 -7.82
C ARG A 56 7.16 -3.74 -7.60
N SER A 57 7.64 -3.73 -6.37
CA SER A 57 8.95 -3.18 -6.03
C SER A 57 10.06 -4.25 -6.10
N ARG A 58 9.70 -5.51 -5.88
CA ARG A 58 10.53 -6.71 -6.02
C ARG A 58 9.65 -7.87 -6.49
N ARG A 59 10.23 -8.97 -6.97
CA ARG A 59 9.48 -10.16 -7.40
C ARG A 59 8.41 -10.59 -6.40
N ASN A 60 8.75 -10.55 -5.12
CA ASN A 60 7.91 -10.99 -4.01
C ASN A 60 7.23 -9.84 -3.24
N MET A 61 7.21 -8.61 -3.78
CA MET A 61 6.75 -7.44 -3.03
C MET A 61 5.89 -6.47 -3.85
N VAL A 62 4.68 -6.21 -3.37
CA VAL A 62 3.70 -5.26 -3.91
C VAL A 62 3.53 -4.10 -2.94
N ALA A 63 3.45 -2.88 -3.47
CA ALA A 63 3.25 -1.67 -2.68
C ALA A 63 2.14 -0.79 -3.29
N VAL A 64 1.24 -0.29 -2.43
CA VAL A 64 0.24 0.72 -2.76
C VAL A 64 0.63 2.00 -2.02
N SER A 65 0.93 3.04 -2.78
CA SER A 65 1.43 4.32 -2.25
C SER A 65 0.59 5.53 -2.67
N GLN A 66 -0.38 5.34 -3.56
CA GLN A 66 -1.24 6.44 -4.00
C GLN A 66 -2.34 6.67 -2.97
N ARG A 67 -2.60 7.94 -2.63
CA ARG A 67 -3.57 8.33 -1.60
C ARG A 67 -4.94 7.66 -1.80
N VAL A 68 -5.47 7.69 -3.03
CA VAL A 68 -6.75 7.07 -3.37
C VAL A 68 -6.76 5.56 -3.08
N GLY A 69 -5.68 4.86 -3.44
CA GLY A 69 -5.55 3.43 -3.19
C GLY A 69 -5.41 3.08 -1.71
N VAL A 70 -4.76 3.96 -0.95
CA VAL A 70 -4.58 3.81 0.50
C VAL A 70 -5.90 4.02 1.23
N GLU A 71 -6.66 5.07 0.87
CA GLU A 71 -7.99 5.35 1.44
C GLU A 71 -8.97 4.21 1.12
N ALA A 72 -8.94 3.68 -0.10
CA ALA A 72 -9.75 2.53 -0.48
C ALA A 72 -9.41 1.31 0.39
N LEU A 73 -8.12 0.99 0.54
CA LEU A 73 -7.66 -0.12 1.38
C LEU A 73 -8.00 0.06 2.86
N ASP A 74 -7.94 1.28 3.39
CA ASP A 74 -8.37 1.58 4.76
C ASP A 74 -9.87 1.28 4.96
N GLY A 75 -10.69 1.47 3.93
CA GLY A 75 -12.10 1.08 3.94
C GLY A 75 -12.32 -0.44 3.98
N PHE A 76 -11.46 -1.23 3.34
CA PHE A 76 -11.58 -2.70 3.27
C PHE A 76 -10.93 -3.44 4.44
N VAL A 77 -9.75 -2.98 4.88
CA VAL A 77 -8.99 -3.58 5.98
C VAL A 77 -9.54 -3.12 7.34
N GLY A 78 -10.35 -2.06 7.34
CA GLY A 78 -10.69 -1.28 8.51
C GLY A 78 -9.53 -0.34 8.86
N ALA A 79 -9.85 0.88 9.30
CA ALA A 79 -8.87 1.75 9.93
C ALA A 79 -8.27 0.96 11.10
N LYS A 80 -7.05 0.45 10.91
CA LYS A 80 -6.35 -0.26 11.97
C LYS A 80 -5.98 0.79 13.01
N SER A 81 -6.73 0.83 14.11
CA SER A 81 -6.44 1.66 15.30
C SER A 81 -5.02 1.46 15.78
#